data_AF-R7THW5-F1
#
_entry.id   AF-R7THW5-F1
#
_cell.length_a   1.000
_cell.length_b   1.000
_cell.length_c   1.000
_cell.angle_alpha   90.00
_cell.angle_beta   90.00
_cell.angle_gamma   90.00
#
_symmetry.space_group_name_H-M   'P 1'
#
loop_
_entity.id
_entity.type
_entity.pdbx_description
1 polymer ?
#
loop_
_entity_poly.entity_id
_entity_poly.type
_entity_poly.pdbx_seq_one_letter_code
_entity_poly.pdbx_strand_id
1 'polypeptide(L)'
;MKVKYSKLETSAEDEQGGKSSPEENGSNKWRNIWRSINAVMTLFFSLSAYVQLNDPDPYIWIPVYAVPAVLSLSMCVHPTVPSHPVWRTVCVLHIALCVAGALYLLAVMIEILTGKIVNPLLHEEGRRVPFLI
;
A
#
# COMPACT_ATOMS: atom_id res chain seq x y z
N MET A 1 46.33 28.35 -50.36
CA MET A 1 45.69 29.43 -49.56
C MET A 1 44.86 28.77 -48.47
N LYS A 2 45.51 28.40 -47.35
CA LYS A 2 44.84 27.99 -46.10
C LYS A 2 44.59 29.27 -45.30
N VAL A 3 43.58 29.22 -44.42
CA VAL A 3 43.24 30.16 -43.32
C VAL A 3 41.86 30.79 -43.50
N LYS A 4 40.83 30.12 -42.96
CA LYS A 4 39.73 30.72 -42.17
C LYS A 4 38.75 29.64 -41.66
N TYR A 5 39.23 28.71 -40.83
CA TYR A 5 38.35 27.79 -40.08
C TYR A 5 38.65 27.77 -38.58
N SER A 6 39.28 28.83 -38.05
CA SER A 6 39.68 28.93 -36.63
C SER A 6 39.15 30.22 -36.00
N LYS A 7 37.86 30.50 -36.23
CA LYS A 7 37.14 31.58 -35.54
C LYS A 7 35.63 31.31 -35.53
N LEU A 8 35.25 30.08 -35.20
CA LEU A 8 33.87 29.73 -34.85
C LEU A 8 33.76 28.78 -33.63
N GLU A 9 34.89 28.27 -33.11
CA GLU A 9 34.93 27.38 -31.94
C GLU A 9 35.27 28.10 -30.62
N THR A 10 35.12 29.41 -30.54
CA THR A 10 35.31 30.13 -29.27
C THR A 10 34.34 31.29 -29.20
N SER A 11 33.12 31.02 -28.73
CA SER A 11 32.18 31.98 -28.09
C SER A 11 30.74 31.43 -27.98
N ALA A 12 30.55 30.15 -27.65
CA ALA A 12 29.21 29.66 -27.28
C ALA A 12 29.23 28.50 -26.27
N GLU A 13 30.32 28.34 -25.52
CA GLU A 13 30.32 27.59 -24.27
C GLU A 13 30.15 28.60 -23.13
N ASP A 14 28.92 29.08 -22.92
CA ASP A 14 28.45 29.61 -21.62
C ASP A 14 26.95 29.97 -21.71
N GLU A 15 26.11 28.96 -21.81
CA GLU A 15 24.74 28.99 -21.27
C GLU A 15 24.29 27.54 -21.03
N GLN A 16 25.02 26.85 -20.16
CA GLN A 16 24.52 25.62 -19.51
C GLN A 16 23.62 26.02 -18.34
N GLY A 17 22.60 26.82 -18.63
CA GLY A 17 21.50 27.16 -17.74
C GLY A 17 20.38 26.15 -17.93
N GLY A 18 20.24 25.22 -16.98
CA GLY A 18 19.21 24.19 -16.98
C GLY A 18 17.81 24.75 -17.25
N LYS A 19 17.28 24.51 -18.44
CA LYS A 19 15.85 24.64 -18.73
C LYS A 19 15.22 23.27 -18.53
N SER A 20 14.93 22.92 -17.27
CA SER A 20 13.96 21.87 -16.95
C SER A 20 12.61 22.31 -17.52
N SER A 21 12.18 21.66 -18.61
CA SER A 21 10.92 21.94 -19.28
C SER A 21 9.76 21.85 -18.26
N PRO A 22 8.76 22.77 -18.27
CA PRO A 22 7.67 22.78 -17.28
C PRO A 22 6.89 21.46 -17.21
N GLU A 23 6.86 20.66 -18.29
CA GLU A 23 6.25 19.33 -18.31
C GLU A 23 7.01 18.30 -17.44
N GLU A 24 8.34 18.36 -17.41
CA GLU A 24 9.17 17.46 -16.60
C GLU A 24 8.91 17.70 -15.10
N ASN A 25 8.85 18.97 -14.71
CA ASN A 25 8.60 19.39 -13.33
C ASN A 25 7.21 18.96 -12.84
N GLY A 26 6.20 19.01 -13.71
CA GLY A 26 4.86 18.49 -13.45
C GLY A 26 4.85 16.98 -13.19
N SER A 27 5.47 16.19 -14.07
CA SER A 27 5.53 14.72 -13.94
C SER A 27 6.27 14.26 -12.67
N ASN A 28 7.36 14.96 -12.31
CA ASN A 28 8.15 14.68 -11.13
C ASN A 28 7.39 15.00 -9.84
N LYS A 29 6.63 16.11 -9.83
CA LYS A 29 5.76 16.49 -8.71
C LYS A 29 4.67 15.45 -8.46
N TRP A 30 3.97 15.03 -9.52
CA TRP A 30 2.92 14.00 -9.42
C TRP A 30 3.47 12.67 -8.91
N ARG A 31 4.61 12.23 -9.44
CA ARG A 31 5.27 11.00 -8.98
C ARG A 31 5.66 11.08 -7.50
N ASN A 32 6.17 12.21 -7.05
CA ASN A 32 6.53 12.41 -5.65
C ASN A 32 5.31 12.41 -4.73
N ILE A 33 4.23 13.10 -5.11
CA ILE A 33 2.96 13.07 -4.36
C ILE A 33 2.43 11.65 -4.24
N TRP A 34 2.45 10.89 -5.34
CA TRP A 34 1.95 9.52 -5.38
C TRP A 34 2.76 8.58 -4.46
N ARG A 35 4.09 8.75 -4.41
CA ARG A 35 4.96 8.02 -3.47
C ARG A 35 4.69 8.41 -2.02
N SER A 36 4.52 9.71 -1.73
CA SER A 36 4.20 10.17 -0.37
C SER A 36 2.90 9.58 0.15
N ILE A 37 1.85 9.53 -0.68
CA ILE A 37 0.57 8.94 -0.30
C ILE A 37 0.73 7.45 0.02
N ASN A 38 1.41 6.68 -0.84
CA ASN A 38 1.62 5.25 -0.59
C ASN A 38 2.49 4.99 0.65
N ALA A 39 3.45 5.88 0.94
CA ALA A 39 4.28 5.78 2.14
C ALA A 39 3.45 6.00 3.41
N VAL A 40 2.58 7.01 3.41
CA VAL A 40 1.63 7.27 4.50
C VAL A 40 0.70 6.07 4.68
N MET A 41 0.13 5.53 3.60
CA MET A 41 -0.75 4.36 3.67
C MET A 41 -0.02 3.12 4.23
N THR A 42 1.21 2.88 3.81
CA THR A 42 2.05 1.79 4.35
C THR A 42 2.23 1.93 5.85
N LEU A 43 2.52 3.15 6.32
CA LEU A 43 2.70 3.42 7.75
C LEU A 43 1.41 3.15 8.52
N PHE A 44 0.26 3.62 8.03
CA PHE A 44 -1.05 3.36 8.64
C PHE A 44 -1.35 1.86 8.73
N PHE A 45 -1.14 1.12 7.64
CA PHE A 45 -1.40 -0.32 7.62
C PHE A 45 -0.44 -1.11 8.52
N SER A 46 0.79 -0.63 8.72
CA SER A 46 1.76 -1.23 9.62
C SER A 46 1.50 -0.89 11.09
N LEU A 47 0.80 0.21 11.37
CA LEU A 47 0.35 0.61 12.71
C LEU A 47 -0.94 -0.08 13.15
N SER A 48 -1.95 -0.21 12.27
CA SER A 48 -2.81 -1.42 12.30
C SER A 48 -1.91 -2.65 12.15
N ALA A 49 -2.28 -3.91 12.27
CA ALA A 49 -1.28 -5.01 12.39
C ALA A 49 -0.45 -4.92 13.70
N TYR A 50 0.30 -3.83 13.97
CA TYR A 50 1.03 -3.69 15.24
C TYR A 50 0.08 -3.65 16.44
N VAL A 51 -0.97 -2.82 16.40
CA VAL A 51 -1.95 -2.78 17.51
C VAL A 51 -2.77 -4.07 17.62
N GLN A 52 -2.84 -4.87 16.56
CA GLN A 52 -3.53 -6.17 16.53
C GLN A 52 -2.77 -7.27 17.27
N LEU A 53 -1.50 -7.06 17.64
CA LEU A 53 -0.78 -7.99 18.53
C LEU A 53 -1.45 -8.14 19.90
N ASN A 54 -2.29 -7.16 20.28
CA ASN A 54 -3.02 -7.15 21.54
C ASN A 54 -4.45 -7.73 21.43
N ASP A 55 -4.89 -8.10 20.21
CA ASP A 55 -6.17 -8.77 20.01
C ASP A 55 -6.04 -10.28 20.33
N PRO A 56 -7.13 -10.97 20.72
CA PRO A 56 -7.11 -12.40 21.05
C PRO A 56 -6.78 -13.32 19.85
N ASP A 57 -6.89 -12.82 18.62
CA ASP A 57 -6.71 -13.53 17.36
C ASP A 57 -5.74 -12.80 16.38
N PRO A 58 -4.49 -12.50 16.81
CA PRO A 58 -3.55 -11.67 16.06
C PRO A 58 -3.15 -12.30 14.72
N TYR A 59 -3.16 -13.64 14.64
CA TYR A 59 -2.77 -14.39 13.46
C TYR A 59 -3.69 -14.18 12.24
N ILE A 60 -4.93 -13.76 12.45
CA ILE A 60 -5.87 -13.47 11.37
C ILE A 60 -5.73 -12.01 10.94
N TRP A 61 -5.68 -11.09 11.90
CA TRP A 61 -5.69 -9.66 11.63
C TRP A 61 -4.35 -9.11 11.13
N ILE A 62 -3.22 -9.65 11.61
CA ILE A 62 -1.90 -9.18 11.16
C ILE A 62 -1.70 -9.40 9.66
N PRO A 63 -1.95 -10.59 9.08
CA PRO A 63 -1.85 -10.78 7.63
C PRO A 63 -2.81 -9.89 6.83
N VAL A 64 -4.03 -9.66 7.34
CA VAL A 64 -5.04 -8.81 6.69
C VAL A 64 -4.53 -7.39 6.49
N TYR A 65 -3.78 -6.85 7.45
CA TYR A 65 -3.18 -5.51 7.36
C TYR A 65 -1.76 -5.50 6.77
N ALA A 66 -0.97 -6.56 6.97
CA ALA A 66 0.39 -6.66 6.45
C ALA A 66 0.43 -6.80 4.93
N VAL A 67 -0.51 -7.52 4.33
CA VAL A 67 -0.59 -7.67 2.86
C VAL A 67 -0.75 -6.30 2.17
N PRO A 68 -1.76 -5.47 2.47
CA PRO A 68 -1.88 -4.15 1.86
C PRO A 68 -0.70 -3.23 2.20
N ALA A 69 -0.08 -3.34 3.40
CA ALA A 69 1.13 -2.61 3.72
C ALA A 69 2.28 -2.93 2.75
N VAL A 70 2.51 -4.22 2.46
CA VAL A 70 3.56 -4.67 1.52
C VAL A 70 3.24 -4.24 0.08
N LEU A 71 1.97 -4.27 -0.32
CA LEU A 71 1.55 -3.77 -1.64
C LEU A 71 1.80 -2.26 -1.76
N SER A 72 1.43 -1.46 -0.75
CA SER A 72 1.67 -0.02 -0.73
C SER A 72 3.17 0.32 -0.69
N LEU A 73 3.98 -0.46 0.03
CA LEU A 73 5.43 -0.28 0.05
C LEU A 73 6.06 -0.56 -1.32
N SER A 74 5.63 -1.63 -1.99
CA SER A 74 6.11 -1.98 -3.32
C SER A 74 5.80 -0.88 -4.35
N MET A 75 4.62 -0.25 -4.23
CA MET A 75 4.22 0.91 -5.02
C MET A 75 5.11 2.16 -4.79
N CYS A 76 5.70 2.31 -3.59
CA CYS A 76 6.66 3.38 -3.29
C CYS A 76 8.05 3.18 -3.91
N VAL A 77 8.52 1.92 -3.98
CA VAL A 77 9.87 1.59 -4.42
C VAL A 77 9.95 1.55 -5.94
N HIS A 78 8.92 1.05 -6.63
CA HIS A 78 8.92 0.93 -8.09
C HIS A 78 7.64 1.48 -8.77
N PRO A 79 7.58 2.78 -9.10
CA PRO A 79 6.45 3.37 -9.84
C PRO A 79 6.31 2.86 -11.30
N THR A 80 7.28 2.10 -11.81
CA THR A 80 7.31 1.56 -13.20
C THR A 80 6.86 0.09 -13.31
N VAL A 81 6.43 -0.52 -12.19
CA VAL A 81 5.96 -1.91 -12.12
C VAL A 81 4.53 -2.21 -12.67
N PRO A 82 3.67 -1.25 -13.05
CA PRO A 82 2.41 -1.59 -13.74
C PRO A 82 2.60 -2.33 -15.07
N SER A 83 3.81 -2.28 -15.65
CA SER A 83 4.17 -2.92 -16.91
C SER A 83 4.28 -4.45 -16.82
N HIS A 84 4.44 -5.02 -15.62
CA HIS A 84 4.68 -6.45 -15.45
C HIS A 84 3.37 -7.18 -15.09
N PRO A 85 2.96 -8.21 -15.85
CA PRO A 85 1.71 -8.94 -15.61
C PRO A 85 1.66 -9.58 -14.21
N VAL A 86 2.82 -9.84 -13.61
CA VAL A 86 2.96 -10.38 -12.25
C VAL A 86 2.31 -9.46 -11.20
N TRP A 87 2.50 -8.14 -11.31
CA TRP A 87 1.92 -7.19 -10.36
C TRP A 87 0.40 -7.16 -10.44
N ARG A 88 -0.14 -7.21 -11.66
CA ARG A 88 -1.58 -7.32 -11.90
C ARG A 88 -2.14 -8.59 -11.27
N THR A 89 -1.45 -9.72 -11.42
CA THR A 89 -1.85 -10.99 -10.79
C THR A 89 -1.84 -10.89 -9.27
N VAL A 90 -0.82 -10.29 -8.65
CA VAL A 90 -0.78 -10.10 -7.19
C VAL A 90 -1.96 -9.26 -6.70
N CYS A 91 -2.28 -8.16 -7.38
CA CYS A 91 -3.46 -7.36 -7.04
C CYS A 91 -4.78 -8.14 -7.22
N VAL A 92 -4.92 -8.90 -8.31
CA VAL A 92 -6.11 -9.74 -8.55
C VAL A 92 -6.25 -10.83 -7.49
N LEU A 93 -5.15 -11.49 -7.11
CA LEU A 93 -5.15 -12.50 -6.06
C LEU A 93 -5.51 -11.91 -4.70
N HIS A 94 -4.99 -10.71 -4.37
CA HIS A 94 -5.35 -10.02 -3.13
C HIS A 94 -6.84 -9.67 -3.08
N ILE A 95 -7.39 -9.12 -4.17
CA ILE A 95 -8.83 -8.83 -4.26
C ILE A 95 -9.64 -10.12 -4.17
N ALA A 96 -9.25 -11.18 -4.87
CA ALA A 96 -9.93 -12.47 -4.84
C ALA A 96 -9.92 -13.07 -3.42
N LEU A 97 -8.80 -12.95 -2.70
CA LEU A 97 -8.70 -13.39 -1.30
C LEU A 97 -9.61 -12.57 -0.39
N CYS A 98 -9.67 -11.25 -0.55
CA CYS A 98 -10.59 -10.40 0.21
C CYS A 98 -12.05 -10.75 -0.07
N VAL A 99 -12.41 -11.03 -1.32
CA VAL A 99 -13.77 -11.46 -1.69
C VAL A 99 -14.08 -12.83 -1.08
N ALA A 100 -13.16 -13.79 -1.14
CA ALA A 100 -13.34 -15.10 -0.52
C ALA A 100 -13.49 -15.00 1.00
N GLY A 101 -12.69 -14.16 1.66
CA GLY A 101 -12.80 -13.87 3.09
C GLY A 101 -14.14 -13.23 3.47
N ALA A 102 -14.61 -12.27 2.66
CA ALA A 102 -15.93 -11.65 2.87
C ALA A 102 -17.07 -12.66 2.72
N LEU A 103 -17.00 -13.56 1.74
CA LEU A 103 -17.98 -14.64 1.57
C LEU A 103 -17.95 -15.64 2.74
N TYR A 104 -16.76 -15.99 3.23
CA TYR A 104 -16.60 -16.85 4.41
C TYR A 104 -17.23 -16.21 5.66
N LEU A 105 -16.90 -14.95 5.94
CA LEU A 105 -17.49 -14.20 7.06
C LEU A 105 -19.01 -14.08 6.93
N LEU A 106 -19.51 -13.85 5.71
CA LEU A 106 -20.94 -13.80 5.44
C LEU A 106 -21.62 -15.15 5.70
N ALA A 107 -21.00 -16.26 5.29
CA ALA A 107 -21.51 -17.60 5.57
C ALA A 107 -21.58 -17.89 7.08
N VAL A 108 -20.50 -17.59 7.81
CA VAL A 108 -20.46 -17.70 9.27
C VAL A 108 -21.54 -16.84 9.92
N MET A 109 -21.73 -15.60 9.46
CA MET A 109 -22.78 -14.71 9.93
C MET A 109 -24.18 -15.31 9.72
N ILE A 110 -24.45 -15.88 8.54
CA ILE A 110 -25.73 -16.55 8.24
C ILE A 110 -25.95 -17.76 9.17
N GLU A 111 -24.91 -18.55 9.46
CA GLU A 111 -25.00 -19.68 10.38
C GLU A 111 -25.28 -19.25 11.83
N ILE A 112 -24.72 -18.12 12.25
CA ILE A 112 -25.03 -17.48 13.55
C ILE A 112 -26.50 -17.01 13.58
N LEU A 113 -26.97 -16.31 12.54
CA LEU A 113 -28.36 -15.82 12.48
C LEU A 113 -29.39 -16.94 12.39
N THR A 114 -29.04 -18.06 11.75
CA THR A 114 -29.90 -19.25 11.62
C THR A 114 -29.91 -20.09 12.92
N GLY A 115 -29.17 -19.68 13.95
CA GLY A 115 -29.14 -20.35 15.26
C GLY A 115 -28.44 -21.71 15.24
N LYS A 116 -27.69 -22.03 14.18
CA LYS A 116 -26.92 -23.28 14.07
C LYS A 116 -25.65 -23.26 14.93
N ILE A 117 -25.13 -22.07 15.19
CA ILE A 117 -23.97 -21.83 16.05
C ILE A 117 -24.50 -21.21 17.35
N VAL A 118 -24.38 -21.95 18.45
CA VAL A 118 -24.61 -21.39 19.79
C VAL A 118 -23.52 -20.35 20.04
N ASN A 119 -23.92 -19.14 20.38
CA ASN A 119 -23.04 -17.98 20.57
C ASN A 119 -21.84 -18.34 21.48
N PRO A 120 -20.58 -18.36 20.99
CA PRO A 120 -19.42 -18.62 21.85
C PRO A 120 -19.22 -17.53 22.91
N LEU A 121 -19.85 -16.36 22.73
CA LEU A 121 -19.89 -15.27 23.71
C LEU A 121 -20.68 -15.60 24.98
N LEU A 122 -21.43 -16.71 25.04
CA LEU A 122 -21.94 -17.24 26.32
C LEU A 122 -20.83 -17.75 27.24
N HIS A 123 -19.63 -18.04 26.71
CA HIS A 123 -18.45 -18.38 27.50
C HIS A 123 -17.56 -17.16 27.83
N GLU A 124 -17.80 -16.02 27.17
CA GLU A 124 -17.06 -14.76 27.34
C GLU A 124 -17.85 -13.69 28.13
N GLU A 125 -19.00 -14.04 28.75
CA GLU A 125 -19.58 -13.20 29.82
C GLU A 125 -18.67 -13.11 31.07
N GLY A 126 -17.52 -13.79 31.08
CA GLY A 126 -16.45 -13.63 32.07
C GLY A 126 -15.62 -12.34 31.93
N ARG A 127 -15.82 -11.52 30.88
CA ARG A 127 -15.24 -10.16 30.79
C ARG A 127 -16.06 -9.10 31.55
N ARG A 128 -16.83 -9.48 32.56
CA ARG A 128 -17.16 -8.57 33.67
C ARG A 128 -16.04 -8.73 34.70
N VAL A 129 -15.34 -7.64 34.99
CA VAL A 129 -14.43 -7.55 36.13
C VAL A 129 -15.13 -8.14 37.38
N PRO A 130 -14.56 -9.16 38.06
CA PRO A 130 -14.98 -9.48 39.41
C PRO A 130 -14.32 -8.46 40.34
N PHE A 131 -14.75 -7.20 40.25
CA PHE A 131 -14.43 -6.17 41.22
C PHE A 131 -15.74 -5.55 41.69
N LEU A 132 -16.51 -6.34 42.45
CA LEU A 132 -17.52 -5.93 43.43
C LEU A 132 -18.33 -7.17 43.83
N ILE A 133 -17.76 -8.01 44.69
CA ILE A 133 -18.46 -8.74 45.76
C ILE A 133 -17.55 -8.71 46.98
#